data_AF-A0A287D2R4-F1
#
_entry.id   AF-A0A287D2R4-F1
#
_cell.length_a   1.000
_cell.length_b   1.000
_cell.length_c   1.000
_cell.angle_alpha   90.00
_cell.angle_beta   90.00
_cell.angle_gamma   90.00
#
_symmetry.space_group_name_H-M   'P 1'
#
loop_
_entity.id
_entity.type
_entity.pdbx_description
1 polymer ?
#
loop_
_entity_poly.entity_id
_entity_poly.type
_entity_poly.pdbx_seq_one_letter_code
_entity_poly.pdbx_strand_id
1 'polypeptide(L)'
;MAISLPAPSVEDEPLLRENPRRFVIFPIEYHDIWQMYKKAEASFWTAEEVDLSKDIQHWESLKPEERYFISHVLAFFAASDGIVNENLVERFSQEVQVTEARCFYGFQIAMENIHSEMYSLLIDTYIKDPKEREFLFNAIETMPCVKKKADWALRWIGDKEATYGERVVAFAAVEGIFFSGSFASIFWLKKRGLMPGL
;
A
#
# COMPACT_ATOMS: atom_id res chain seq x y z
N MET A 1 4.37 14.53 38.42
CA MET A 1 5.64 14.06 37.84
C MET A 1 5.34 12.78 37.09
N ALA A 2 5.18 12.84 35.77
CA ALA A 2 5.07 11.62 34.97
C ALA A 2 6.48 11.00 34.88
N ILE A 3 6.63 9.77 35.34
CA ILE A 3 7.88 9.02 35.21
C ILE A 3 8.01 8.69 33.72
N SER A 4 8.91 9.39 33.03
CA SER A 4 9.36 9.03 31.70
C SER A 4 10.20 7.75 31.84
N LEU A 5 9.64 6.61 31.44
CA LEU A 5 10.44 5.40 31.27
C LEU A 5 11.37 5.64 30.07
N PRO A 6 12.66 5.28 30.16
CA PRO A 6 13.55 5.36 29.01
C PRO A 6 12.97 4.49 27.89
N ALA A 7 13.02 5.00 26.65
CA ALA A 7 12.62 4.21 25.48
C ALA A 7 13.45 2.90 25.47
N PRO A 8 12.82 1.74 25.22
CA PRO A 8 13.54 0.48 25.14
C PRO A 8 14.65 0.56 24.08
N SER A 9 15.80 -0.03 24.39
CA SER A 9 16.92 -0.05 23.46
C SER A 9 16.64 -1.05 22.33
N VAL A 10 17.23 -0.84 21.15
CA VAL A 10 17.08 -1.76 20.01
C VAL A 10 17.54 -3.19 20.37
N GLU A 11 18.50 -3.32 21.29
CA GLU A 11 19.01 -4.61 21.76
C GLU A 11 17.98 -5.41 22.58
N ASP A 12 17.06 -4.71 23.24
CA ASP A 12 15.99 -5.32 24.04
C ASP A 12 14.79 -5.76 23.20
N GLU A 13 14.64 -5.23 21.98
CA GLU A 13 13.50 -5.46 21.09
C GLU A 13 13.72 -6.71 20.21
N PRO A 14 12.99 -7.82 20.42
CA PRO A 14 13.24 -9.07 19.71
C PRO A 14 13.08 -8.97 18.18
N LEU A 15 12.22 -8.06 17.70
CA LEU A 15 12.02 -7.83 16.27
C LEU A 15 13.20 -7.10 15.61
N LEU A 16 13.93 -6.28 16.37
CA LEU A 16 14.87 -5.30 15.83
C LEU A 16 16.34 -5.61 16.16
N ARG A 17 16.60 -6.32 17.27
CA ARG A 17 17.95 -6.75 17.64
C ARG A 17 18.56 -7.65 16.58
N GLU A 18 19.89 -7.59 16.43
CA GLU A 18 20.60 -8.42 15.45
C GLU A 18 20.30 -9.91 15.60
N ASN A 19 19.96 -10.56 14.48
CA ASN A 19 19.66 -11.98 14.44
C ASN A 19 20.67 -12.72 13.54
N PRO A 20 21.61 -13.51 14.10
CA PRO A 20 22.59 -14.26 13.31
C PRO A 20 21.95 -15.39 12.49
N ARG A 21 20.72 -15.81 12.82
CA ARG A 21 19.96 -16.83 12.09
C ARG A 21 19.02 -16.26 11.03
N ARG A 22 19.07 -14.95 10.76
CA ARG A 22 18.12 -14.26 9.87
C ARG A 22 18.00 -14.84 8.45
N PHE A 23 18.97 -15.61 8.00
CA PHE A 23 19.04 -16.18 6.64
C PHE A 23 18.48 -17.61 6.53
N VAL A 24 18.07 -18.23 7.63
CA VAL A 24 17.53 -19.60 7.62
C VAL A 24 16.11 -19.58 8.18
N ILE A 25 15.15 -20.14 7.44
CA ILE A 25 13.73 -20.11 7.81
C ILE A 25 13.41 -21.10 8.94
N PHE A 26 14.07 -22.26 8.98
CA PHE A 26 13.79 -23.29 9.99
C PHE A 26 14.86 -23.34 11.09
N PRO A 27 14.47 -23.64 12.34
CA PRO A 27 13.09 -23.85 12.82
C PRO A 27 12.31 -22.53 12.95
N ILE A 28 10.99 -22.58 12.74
CA ILE A 28 10.09 -21.42 12.93
C ILE A 28 10.04 -21.06 14.42
N GLU A 29 10.24 -19.79 14.73
CA GLU A 29 10.18 -19.22 16.09
C GLU A 29 8.82 -18.53 16.30
N TYR A 30 8.44 -17.63 15.40
CA TYR A 30 7.21 -16.83 15.48
C TYR A 30 6.11 -17.41 14.60
N HIS A 31 5.37 -18.37 15.15
CA HIS A 31 4.35 -19.11 14.41
C HIS A 31 3.17 -18.23 13.99
N ASP A 32 2.77 -17.27 14.80
CA ASP A 32 1.75 -16.28 14.50
C ASP A 32 2.10 -15.42 13.28
N ILE A 33 3.33 -14.90 13.22
CA ILE A 33 3.86 -14.14 12.07
C ILE A 33 3.94 -15.03 10.84
N TRP A 34 4.45 -16.26 10.99
CA TRP A 34 4.52 -17.21 9.88
C TRP A 34 3.15 -17.53 9.29
N GLN A 35 2.12 -17.67 10.13
CA GLN A 35 0.75 -17.87 9.66
C GLN A 35 0.23 -16.65 8.88
N MET A 36 0.62 -15.42 9.24
CA MET A 36 0.26 -14.24 8.44
C MET A 36 0.92 -14.28 7.06
N TYR A 37 2.20 -14.65 6.99
CA TYR A 37 2.89 -14.83 5.70
C TYR A 37 2.19 -15.90 4.85
N LYS A 38 1.84 -17.05 5.43
CA LYS A 38 1.12 -18.12 4.71
C LYS A 38 -0.28 -17.70 4.24
N LYS A 39 -0.98 -16.85 4.99
CA LYS A 39 -2.25 -16.27 4.53
C LYS A 39 -2.05 -15.31 3.35
N ALA A 40 -1.01 -14.47 3.40
CA ALA A 40 -0.68 -13.58 2.30
C ALA A 40 -0.29 -14.37 1.04
N GLU A 41 0.61 -15.35 1.19
CA GLU A 41 1.04 -16.25 0.11
C GLU A 41 -0.14 -16.99 -0.54
N ALA A 42 -1.08 -17.49 0.26
CA ALA A 42 -2.29 -18.15 -0.24
C ALA A 42 -3.28 -17.21 -0.96
N SER A 43 -3.08 -15.90 -0.86
CA SER A 43 -3.91 -14.87 -1.47
C SER A 43 -3.26 -14.25 -2.72
N PHE A 44 -2.20 -14.88 -3.25
CA PHE A 44 -1.53 -14.42 -4.47
C PHE A 44 -2.51 -14.30 -5.65
N TRP A 45 -2.36 -13.24 -6.42
CA TRP A 45 -3.07 -13.01 -7.68
C TRP A 45 -2.19 -12.15 -8.61
N THR A 46 -2.46 -12.17 -9.92
CA THR A 46 -1.81 -11.29 -10.90
C THR A 46 -2.80 -10.37 -11.60
N ALA A 47 -2.32 -9.23 -12.12
CA ALA A 47 -3.17 -8.24 -12.78
C ALA A 47 -3.93 -8.82 -13.99
N GLU A 48 -3.38 -9.81 -14.67
CA GLU A 48 -4.02 -10.50 -15.81
C GLU A 48 -5.26 -11.31 -15.43
N GLU A 49 -5.44 -11.64 -14.15
CA GLU A 49 -6.64 -12.33 -13.66
C GLU A 49 -7.88 -11.41 -13.68
N VAL A 50 -7.69 -10.09 -13.81
CA VAL A 50 -8.76 -9.09 -13.83
C VAL A 50 -9.19 -8.76 -15.26
N ASP A 51 -10.39 -9.21 -15.65
CA ASP A 51 -10.97 -8.91 -16.97
C ASP A 51 -11.55 -7.49 -17.04
N LEU A 52 -10.83 -6.58 -17.71
CA LEU A 52 -11.25 -5.20 -17.96
C LEU A 52 -12.01 -5.00 -19.28
N SER A 53 -12.30 -6.06 -20.04
CA SER A 53 -12.85 -5.95 -21.41
C SER A 53 -14.20 -5.25 -21.48
N LYS A 54 -15.00 -5.33 -20.42
CA LYS A 54 -16.34 -4.71 -20.33
C LYS A 54 -16.32 -3.33 -19.73
N ASP A 55 -15.27 -2.97 -18.99
CA ASP A 55 -15.26 -1.77 -18.17
C ASP A 55 -15.27 -0.48 -18.98
N ILE A 56 -14.70 -0.48 -20.19
CA ILE A 56 -14.71 0.73 -21.03
C ILE A 56 -16.14 1.18 -21.38
N GLN A 57 -17.06 0.23 -21.62
CA GLN A 57 -18.46 0.53 -21.90
C GLN A 57 -19.16 1.09 -20.66
N HIS A 58 -18.84 0.54 -19.48
CA HIS A 58 -19.35 1.07 -18.21
C HIS A 58 -18.82 2.50 -17.99
N TRP A 59 -17.51 2.72 -18.18
CA TRP A 59 -16.87 4.02 -18.03
C TRP A 59 -17.52 5.10 -18.89
N GLU A 60 -17.78 4.80 -20.16
CA GLU A 60 -18.45 5.73 -21.08
C GLU A 60 -19.90 6.05 -20.67
N SER A 61 -20.58 5.12 -20.00
CA SER A 61 -21.95 5.30 -19.50
C SER A 61 -22.04 6.09 -18.19
N LEU A 62 -20.92 6.25 -17.47
CA LEU A 62 -20.88 6.97 -16.20
C LEU A 62 -21.12 8.46 -16.39
N LYS A 63 -21.69 9.09 -15.35
CA LYS A 63 -21.81 10.54 -15.32
C LYS A 63 -20.43 11.19 -15.25
N PRO A 64 -20.26 12.42 -15.77
CA PRO A 64 -18.99 13.15 -15.69
C PRO A 64 -18.44 13.24 -14.25
N GLU A 65 -19.31 13.42 -13.26
CA GLU A 65 -18.91 13.52 -11.85
C GLU A 65 -18.44 12.19 -11.27
N GLU A 66 -19.02 11.07 -11.72
CA GLU A 66 -18.60 9.72 -11.32
C GLU A 66 -17.22 9.39 -11.91
N ARG A 67 -17.00 9.74 -13.19
CA ARG A 67 -15.69 9.60 -13.84
C ARG A 67 -14.63 10.45 -13.15
N TYR A 68 -14.95 11.71 -12.88
CA TYR A 68 -14.06 12.62 -12.14
C TYR A 68 -13.68 12.04 -10.77
N PHE A 69 -14.66 11.54 -10.01
CA PHE A 69 -14.41 10.94 -8.71
C PHE A 69 -13.50 9.70 -8.80
N ILE A 70 -13.82 8.76 -9.70
CA ILE A 70 -13.05 7.52 -9.86
C ILE A 70 -11.63 7.80 -10.35
N SER A 71 -11.44 8.68 -11.34
CA SER A 71 -10.11 9.00 -11.85
C SER A 71 -9.22 9.59 -10.77
N HIS A 72 -9.78 10.43 -9.89
CA HIS A 72 -9.04 11.02 -8.78
C HIS A 72 -8.71 10.01 -7.67
N VAL A 73 -9.58 9.02 -7.44
CA VAL A 73 -9.29 7.90 -6.53
C VAL A 73 -8.17 7.02 -7.08
N LEU A 74 -8.21 6.67 -8.38
CA LEU A 74 -7.17 5.87 -9.03
C LEU A 74 -5.81 6.58 -9.02
N ALA A 75 -5.80 7.90 -9.27
CA ALA A 75 -4.61 8.73 -9.16
C ALA A 75 -3.99 8.70 -7.75
N PHE A 76 -4.82 8.74 -6.70
CA PHE A 76 -4.35 8.57 -5.33
C PHE A 76 -3.72 7.19 -5.11
N PHE A 77 -4.36 6.12 -5.57
CA PHE A 77 -3.85 4.75 -5.41
C PHE A 77 -2.54 4.51 -6.14
N ALA A 78 -2.46 4.88 -7.43
CA ALA A 78 -1.26 4.73 -8.24
C ALA A 78 -0.02 5.41 -7.61
N ALA A 79 -0.22 6.55 -6.95
CA ALA A 79 0.83 7.24 -6.22
C ALA A 79 1.16 6.60 -4.86
N SER A 80 0.15 6.07 -4.14
CA SER A 80 0.29 5.65 -2.75
C SER A 80 1.03 4.33 -2.59
N ASP A 81 0.80 3.36 -3.46
CA ASP A 81 1.46 2.04 -3.33
C ASP A 81 2.97 2.15 -3.56
N GLY A 82 3.40 3.08 -4.43
CA GLY A 82 4.83 3.41 -4.59
C GLY A 82 5.46 3.90 -3.29
N ILE A 83 4.78 4.77 -2.54
CA ILE A 83 5.25 5.30 -1.25
C ILE A 83 5.28 4.21 -0.18
N VAL A 84 4.26 3.35 -0.14
CA VAL A 84 4.23 2.18 0.77
C VAL A 84 5.41 1.26 0.49
N ASN A 85 5.66 0.97 -0.78
CA ASN A 85 6.75 0.09 -1.20
C ASN A 85 8.13 0.67 -0.84
N GLU A 86 8.34 1.97 -1.06
CA GLU A 86 9.58 2.67 -0.66
C GLU A 86 9.85 2.52 0.85
N ASN A 87 8.84 2.69 1.70
CA ASN A 87 8.98 2.45 3.14
C ASN A 87 9.30 0.99 3.47
N LEU A 88 8.62 0.04 2.84
CA LEU A 88 8.85 -1.39 3.09
C LEU A 88 10.28 -1.78 2.73
N VAL A 89 10.78 -1.32 1.58
CA VAL A 89 12.12 -1.64 1.07
C VAL A 89 13.23 -0.94 1.86
N GLU A 90 13.10 0.36 2.10
CA GLU A 90 14.16 1.17 2.71
C GLU A 90 14.18 1.10 4.24
N ARG A 91 13.03 0.84 4.87
CA ARG A 91 12.88 0.89 6.32
C ARG A 91 12.49 -0.47 6.89
N PHE A 92 11.22 -0.86 6.81
CA PHE A 92 10.71 -1.98 7.63
C PHE A 92 11.42 -3.31 7.34
N SER A 93 11.68 -3.63 6.08
CA SER A 93 12.39 -4.86 5.72
C SER A 93 13.89 -4.81 6.03
N GLN A 94 14.48 -3.64 6.27
CA GLN A 94 15.88 -3.52 6.70
C GLN A 94 16.01 -3.60 8.22
N GLU A 95 15.06 -2.99 8.94
CA GLU A 95 15.08 -2.89 10.39
C GLU A 95 14.69 -4.21 11.06
N VAL A 96 13.65 -4.89 10.56
CA VAL A 96 13.19 -6.15 11.16
C VAL A 96 14.16 -7.30 10.86
N GLN A 97 14.66 -7.93 11.93
CA GLN A 97 15.64 -9.02 11.88
C GLN A 97 15.00 -10.42 12.00
N VAL A 98 13.72 -10.51 12.36
CA VAL A 98 12.96 -11.77 12.43
C VAL A 98 12.64 -12.29 11.03
N THR A 99 13.05 -13.52 10.71
CA THR A 99 12.97 -14.09 9.35
C THR A 99 11.53 -14.22 8.85
N GLU A 100 10.60 -14.65 9.71
CA GLU A 100 9.19 -14.83 9.36
C GLU A 100 8.53 -13.51 8.96
N ALA A 101 8.87 -12.42 9.67
CA ALA A 101 8.38 -11.08 9.35
C ALA A 101 8.99 -10.55 8.04
N ARG A 102 10.26 -10.86 7.77
CA ARG A 102 10.91 -10.54 6.49
C ARG A 102 10.28 -11.29 5.33
N CYS A 103 9.86 -12.55 5.52
CA CYS A 103 9.09 -13.30 4.52
C CYS A 103 7.75 -12.62 4.24
N PHE A 104 7.03 -12.16 5.28
CA PHE A 104 5.80 -11.39 5.11
C PHE A 104 6.04 -10.12 4.30
N TYR A 105 7.00 -9.28 4.71
CA TYR A 105 7.31 -8.03 4.01
C TYR A 105 7.81 -8.25 2.58
N GLY A 106 8.61 -9.28 2.33
CA GLY A 106 9.04 -9.62 0.97
C GLY A 106 7.85 -9.96 0.06
N PHE A 107 6.84 -10.65 0.59
CA PHE A 107 5.61 -10.93 -0.14
C PHE A 107 4.72 -9.69 -0.29
N GLN A 108 4.62 -8.85 0.74
CA GLN A 108 3.89 -7.58 0.68
C GLN A 108 4.48 -6.66 -0.41
N ILE A 109 5.81 -6.50 -0.47
CA ILE A 109 6.50 -5.74 -1.52
C ILE A 109 6.14 -6.24 -2.92
N ALA A 110 6.07 -7.57 -3.10
CA ALA A 110 5.68 -8.16 -4.37
C ALA A 110 4.22 -7.81 -4.73
N MET A 111 3.30 -7.92 -3.77
CA MET A 111 1.89 -7.58 -4.00
C MET A 111 1.66 -6.09 -4.24
N GLU A 112 2.39 -5.19 -3.57
CA GLU A 112 2.30 -3.75 -3.81
C GLU A 112 2.74 -3.37 -5.24
N ASN A 113 3.70 -4.09 -5.83
CA ASN A 113 4.04 -3.90 -7.23
C ASN A 113 2.90 -4.33 -8.16
N ILE A 114 2.21 -5.43 -7.85
CA ILE A 114 1.04 -5.90 -8.60
C ILE A 114 -0.13 -4.92 -8.44
N HIS A 115 -0.35 -4.34 -7.25
CA HIS A 115 -1.35 -3.28 -7.03
C HIS A 115 -1.05 -2.06 -7.89
N SER A 116 0.20 -1.59 -7.90
CA SER A 116 0.63 -0.44 -8.71
C SER A 116 0.42 -0.69 -10.22
N GLU A 117 0.73 -1.90 -10.70
CA GLU A 117 0.42 -2.33 -12.06
C GLU A 117 -1.09 -2.30 -12.33
N MET A 118 -1.89 -2.89 -11.45
CA MET A 118 -3.35 -2.94 -11.60
C MET A 118 -3.97 -1.53 -11.69
N TYR A 119 -3.58 -0.61 -10.81
CA TYR A 119 -4.07 0.77 -10.87
C TYR A 119 -3.61 1.51 -12.13
N SER A 120 -2.39 1.24 -12.61
CA SER A 120 -1.90 1.79 -13.86
C SER A 120 -2.68 1.27 -15.08
N LEU A 121 -3.01 -0.02 -15.10
CA LEU A 121 -3.86 -0.64 -16.12
C LEU A 121 -5.28 -0.06 -16.11
N LEU A 122 -5.87 0.17 -14.93
CA LEU A 122 -7.19 0.80 -14.80
C LEU A 122 -7.18 2.22 -15.39
N ILE A 123 -6.18 3.03 -15.04
CA ILE A 123 -6.02 4.38 -15.59
C ILE A 123 -5.84 4.33 -17.12
N ASP A 124 -4.99 3.45 -17.64
CA ASP A 124 -4.76 3.32 -19.10
C ASP A 124 -6.02 2.83 -19.85
N THR A 125 -6.79 1.97 -19.21
CA THR A 125 -8.04 1.46 -19.75
C THR A 125 -9.08 2.59 -19.85
N TYR A 126 -9.24 3.39 -18.82
CA TYR A 126 -10.33 4.38 -18.72
C TYR A 126 -9.99 5.73 -19.35
N ILE A 127 -8.74 6.17 -19.27
CA ILE A 127 -8.32 7.52 -19.65
C ILE A 127 -7.56 7.49 -20.97
N LYS A 128 -8.25 7.82 -22.06
CA LYS A 128 -7.64 7.76 -23.41
C LYS A 128 -6.79 8.98 -23.74
N ASP A 129 -7.11 10.16 -23.19
CA ASP A 129 -6.29 11.36 -23.37
C ASP A 129 -4.92 11.18 -22.68
N PRO A 130 -3.80 11.18 -23.42
CA PRO A 130 -2.47 11.10 -22.83
C PRO A 130 -2.17 12.22 -21.82
N LYS A 131 -2.72 13.42 -22.03
CA LYS A 131 -2.48 14.55 -21.12
C LYS A 131 -3.17 14.35 -19.78
N GLU A 132 -4.39 13.82 -19.79
CA GLU A 132 -5.10 13.49 -18.55
C GLU A 132 -4.43 12.32 -17.83
N ARG A 133 -3.95 11.30 -18.57
CA ARG A 133 -3.14 10.22 -17.97
C ARG A 133 -1.89 10.76 -17.27
N GLU A 134 -1.12 11.61 -17.93
CA GLU A 134 0.08 12.22 -17.35
C GLU A 134 -0.26 13.04 -16.09
N PHE A 135 -1.35 13.81 -16.14
CA PHE A 135 -1.85 14.55 -14.97
C PHE A 135 -2.15 13.64 -13.79
N LEU A 136 -2.81 12.50 -14.02
CA LEU A 136 -3.20 11.54 -12.97
C LEU A 136 -2.02 10.72 -12.46
N PHE A 137 -1.08 10.32 -13.31
CA PHE A 137 0.13 9.61 -12.87
C PHE A 137 1.07 10.52 -12.06
N ASN A 138 1.02 11.83 -12.28
CA ASN A 138 1.79 12.81 -11.51
C ASN A 138 0.99 13.43 -10.35
N ALA A 139 0.00 12.72 -9.81
CA ALA A 139 -0.96 13.22 -8.82
C ALA A 139 -0.33 13.84 -7.56
N ILE A 140 0.84 13.37 -7.15
CA ILE A 140 1.56 13.96 -6.00
C ILE A 140 1.91 15.44 -6.28
N GLU A 141 2.25 15.78 -7.51
CA GLU A 141 2.59 17.16 -7.89
C GLU A 141 1.40 17.95 -8.43
N THR A 142 0.42 17.28 -9.02
CA THR A 142 -0.69 17.93 -9.73
C THR A 142 -1.97 18.04 -8.90
N MET A 143 -2.15 17.21 -7.87
CA MET A 143 -3.40 17.12 -7.10
C MET A 143 -3.17 17.42 -5.60
N PRO A 144 -3.57 18.62 -5.11
CA PRO A 144 -3.31 19.02 -3.72
C PRO A 144 -3.84 18.07 -2.65
N CYS A 145 -4.98 17.40 -2.91
CA CYS A 145 -5.56 16.43 -1.99
C CYS A 145 -4.73 15.15 -1.86
N VAL A 146 -4.11 14.70 -2.97
CA VAL A 146 -3.19 13.55 -3.00
C VAL A 146 -1.86 13.95 -2.39
N LYS A 147 -1.32 15.11 -2.78
CA LYS A 147 -0.07 15.66 -2.25
C LYS A 147 -0.06 15.69 -0.73
N LYS A 148 -1.11 16.19 -0.09
CA LYS A 148 -1.18 16.26 1.38
C LYS A 148 -1.11 14.88 2.05
N LYS A 149 -1.71 13.85 1.47
CA LYS A 149 -1.62 12.47 1.99
C LYS A 149 -0.23 11.88 1.74
N ALA A 150 0.31 12.10 0.54
CA ALA A 150 1.65 11.66 0.17
C ALA A 150 2.73 12.28 1.08
N ASP A 151 2.71 13.60 1.26
CA ASP A 151 3.62 14.33 2.14
C ASP A 151 3.57 13.81 3.58
N TRP A 152 2.37 13.47 4.06
CA TRP A 152 2.21 12.89 5.40
C TRP A 152 2.87 11.51 5.51
N ALA A 153 2.71 10.65 4.51
CA ALA A 153 3.34 9.32 4.49
C ALA A 153 4.86 9.42 4.31
N LEU A 154 5.34 10.22 3.35
CA LEU A 154 6.77 10.45 3.07
C LEU A 154 7.52 11.01 4.28
N ARG A 155 6.86 11.85 5.09
CA ARG A 155 7.43 12.32 6.36
C ARG A 155 7.88 11.16 7.24
N TRP A 156 7.08 10.11 7.39
CA TRP A 156 7.40 8.98 8.26
C TRP A 156 8.51 8.08 7.72
N ILE A 157 8.73 8.08 6.40
CA ILE A 157 9.86 7.38 5.78
C ILE A 157 11.16 8.10 6.15
N GLY A 158 11.18 9.42 5.94
CA GLY A 158 12.34 10.29 6.18
C GLY A 158 12.60 10.63 7.65
N ASP A 159 11.65 10.36 8.56
CA ASP A 159 11.81 10.62 9.99
C ASP A 159 12.82 9.63 10.60
N LYS A 160 13.98 10.16 11.00
CA LYS A 160 15.07 9.40 11.63
C LYS A 160 14.98 9.40 13.15
N GLU A 161 14.13 10.25 13.73
CA GLU A 161 13.94 10.35 15.18
C GLU A 161 12.79 9.45 15.64
N ALA A 162 11.77 9.27 14.79
CA ALA A 162 10.63 8.40 15.06
C ALA A 162 11.03 6.92 15.20
N THR A 163 10.53 6.30 16.26
CA THR A 163 10.74 4.88 16.56
C THR A 163 10.09 3.98 15.51
N TYR A 164 10.52 2.72 15.44
CA TYR A 164 9.83 1.72 14.61
C TYR A 164 8.35 1.58 15.00
N GLY A 165 8.04 1.64 16.31
CA GLY A 165 6.68 1.57 16.84
C GLY A 165 5.78 2.71 16.34
N GLU A 166 6.27 3.95 16.34
CA GLU A 166 5.51 5.09 15.81
C GLU A 166 5.30 4.96 14.30
N ARG A 167 6.35 4.56 13.57
CA ARG A 167 6.28 4.41 12.12
C ARG A 167 5.39 3.26 11.68
N VAL A 168 5.37 2.12 12.38
CA VAL A 168 4.45 1.01 12.05
C VAL A 168 3.00 1.42 12.29
N VAL A 169 2.71 2.20 13.34
CA VAL A 169 1.36 2.77 13.55
C VAL A 169 1.00 3.75 12.44
N ALA A 170 1.95 4.60 12.03
CA ALA A 170 1.73 5.54 10.93
C ALA A 170 1.41 4.83 9.61
N PHE A 171 2.16 3.78 9.26
CA PHE A 171 1.93 3.02 8.03
C PHE A 171 0.69 2.13 8.10
N ALA A 172 0.31 1.63 9.28
CA ALA A 172 -1.00 1.02 9.48
C ALA A 172 -2.14 2.03 9.24
N ALA A 173 -1.95 3.31 9.59
CA ALA A 173 -2.90 4.37 9.25
C ALA A 173 -2.89 4.71 7.75
N VAL A 174 -1.74 4.64 7.07
CA VAL A 174 -1.67 4.75 5.60
C VAL A 174 -2.50 3.64 4.98
N GLU A 175 -2.13 2.37 5.16
CA GLU A 175 -2.78 1.24 4.48
C GLU A 175 -4.25 1.05 4.91
N GLY A 176 -4.57 1.30 6.19
CA GLY A 176 -5.93 1.12 6.72
C GLY A 176 -6.83 2.33 6.54
N ILE A 177 -6.43 3.48 7.08
CA ILE A 177 -7.31 4.67 7.17
C ILE A 177 -7.31 5.43 5.84
N PHE A 178 -6.16 5.67 5.21
CA PHE A 178 -6.12 6.52 4.01
C PHE A 178 -6.84 5.91 2.81
N PHE A 179 -6.88 4.58 2.72
CA PHE A 179 -7.59 3.84 1.67
C PHE A 179 -9.06 3.56 1.99
N SER A 180 -9.45 3.53 3.28
CA SER A 180 -10.79 3.11 3.72
C SER A 180 -11.95 3.79 2.97
N GLY A 181 -11.91 5.12 2.82
CA GLY A 181 -12.95 5.89 2.13
C GLY A 181 -13.02 5.57 0.64
N SER A 182 -11.88 5.36 0.00
CA SER A 182 -11.80 4.99 -1.42
C SER A 182 -12.37 3.59 -1.64
N PHE A 183 -11.98 2.60 -0.83
CA PHE A 183 -12.53 1.25 -0.90
C PHE A 183 -14.04 1.24 -0.65
N ALA A 184 -14.52 1.95 0.37
CA ALA A 184 -15.96 2.05 0.63
C ALA A 184 -16.73 2.62 -0.57
N SER A 185 -16.13 3.59 -1.27
CA SER A 185 -16.73 4.22 -2.45
C SER A 185 -16.74 3.29 -3.67
N ILE A 186 -15.70 2.49 -3.88
CA ILE A 186 -15.67 1.47 -4.95
C ILE A 186 -16.67 0.34 -4.66
N PHE A 187 -16.76 -0.12 -3.41
CA PHE A 187 -17.80 -1.08 -3.00
C PHE A 187 -19.21 -0.55 -3.22
N TRP A 188 -19.42 0.77 -3.10
CA TRP A 188 -20.69 1.40 -3.44
C TRP A 188 -21.00 1.33 -4.95
N LEU A 189 -20.01 1.46 -5.83
CA LEU A 189 -20.18 1.26 -7.28
C LEU A 189 -20.54 -0.19 -7.60
N LYS A 190 -19.87 -1.15 -6.95
CA LYS A 190 -20.20 -2.59 -7.04
C LYS A 190 -21.66 -2.85 -6.67
N LYS A 191 -22.16 -2.24 -5.58
CA LYS A 191 -23.58 -2.37 -5.16
C LYS A 191 -24.56 -1.87 -6.24
N ARG A 192 -24.15 -0.93 -7.08
CA ARG A 192 -24.93 -0.40 -8.20
C ARG A 192 -24.75 -1.19 -9.50
N GLY A 193 -23.88 -2.21 -9.52
CA GLY A 193 -23.59 -3.02 -10.71
C GLY A 193 -22.76 -2.28 -11.76
N LEU A 194 -21.88 -1.36 -11.35
CA LEU A 194 -21.04 -0.55 -12.23
C LEU A 194 -19.58 -1.01 -12.14
N MET A 195 -18.83 -0.84 -13.24
CA MET A 195 -17.37 -1.07 -13.34
C MET A 195 -16.93 -2.44 -12.78
N PRO A 196 -17.30 -3.56 -13.40
CA PRO A 196 -17.08 -4.89 -12.81
C PRO A 196 -15.60 -5.28 -12.63
N GLY A 197 -14.68 -4.68 -13.40
CA GLY A 197 -13.24 -4.87 -13.24
C GLY A 197 -12.60 -3.97 -12.18
N LEU A 198 -13.26 -2.87 -11.77
CA LEU A 198 -12.87 -1.97 -10.68
C LEU A 198 -13.39 -2.44 -9.31
#